data_AF-A0A8J2SMU7-F1
#
_entry.id   AF-A0A8J2SMU7-F1
#
_cell.length_a   1.000
_cell.length_b   1.000
_cell.length_c   1.000
_cell.angle_alpha   90.00
_cell.angle_beta   90.00
_cell.angle_gamma   90.00
#
_symmetry.space_group_name_H-M   'P 1'
#
loop_
_entity.id
_entity.type
_entity.pdbx_description
1 polymer ?
#
loop_
_entity_poly.entity_id
_entity_poly.type
_entity_poly.pdbx_seq_one_letter_code
_entity_poly.pdbx_strand_id
1 'polypeptide(L)'
;MIIIITTMSLASAARHACDEDAARALKRPWAPVVFHGERETRESLPEIDARFTPDGDADEAAGFRAVEEFNEMKPIPALRDAYVPGSPHRASALARRAATDVPLRFAVFGNSFTIGSNCGESTTHHQRDCAWPARFARRLRELRPGRPPEIWHSYQKNGEASVDVAQQLPAIAKELAQSPPDVVILDLSIGDALNGEWHWFEVVVRGLLTIWPDAVVITVVSAIPVIVRSGSEEWLEIARHYSLCVVDLATAARTQRRADRVDRIWPQALHYVDSAGKPLLQRSKRWRAVAANEGAFFAGEPRVRVTKGASYPQNHPPWTTHQLLADALARAFFLEIAAGCKSCRATPQNLHPIPSQRVDCAPSTAPPIPATTVGPAEEIASRPICLHARTVVDPGQPSTDVELTGDWRLNKGSTPRDDQGRRSGWLSDKPGSLIRFRVDAAGAQLSITYLASFANFGPFRAWAGEPHSPGAVSVEVDGRRDRFSLPRVARFPSKSELMRALRRSGGDVFIENAGATDGPSRVKILGVVSADCH
;
A
#
# COMPACT_ATOMS: atom_id res chain seq x y z
N MET A 1 -45.91 8.45 37.63
CA MET A 1 -44.61 7.88 37.23
C MET A 1 -44.12 8.72 36.05
N ILE A 2 -43.23 9.68 36.29
CA ILE A 2 -42.69 10.58 35.26
C ILE A 2 -41.48 9.87 34.66
N ILE A 3 -41.60 9.40 33.41
CA ILE A 3 -40.47 8.87 32.65
C ILE A 3 -39.67 10.09 32.17
N ILE A 4 -38.62 10.44 32.91
CA ILE A 4 -37.64 11.43 32.47
C ILE A 4 -36.81 10.74 31.38
N ILE A 5 -37.22 10.92 30.12
CA ILE A 5 -36.37 10.57 28.98
C ILE A 5 -35.30 11.65 28.91
N THR A 6 -34.14 11.41 29.50
CA THR A 6 -32.93 12.21 29.26
C THR A 6 -32.54 12.03 27.80
N THR A 7 -33.01 12.92 26.94
CA THR A 7 -32.52 13.07 25.58
C THR A 7 -31.12 13.67 25.65
N MET A 8 -30.09 12.82 25.78
CA MET A 8 -28.73 13.25 25.48
C MET A 8 -28.74 13.75 24.03
N SER A 9 -28.48 15.04 23.85
CA SER A 9 -28.29 15.65 22.53
C SER A 9 -27.21 14.87 21.77
N LEU A 10 -27.46 14.56 20.49
CA LEU A 10 -26.52 13.90 19.57
C LEU A 10 -25.13 14.57 19.57
N ALA A 11 -25.08 15.88 19.86
CA ALA A 11 -23.83 16.64 19.96
C ALA A 11 -23.02 16.31 21.22
N SER A 12 -23.67 15.94 22.32
CA SER A 12 -23.01 15.46 23.54
C SER A 12 -22.49 14.04 23.35
N ALA A 13 -23.25 13.18 22.66
CA ALA A 13 -22.82 11.83 22.33
C ALA A 13 -21.62 11.82 21.37
N ALA A 14 -21.61 12.68 20.36
CA ALA A 14 -20.48 12.82 19.43
C ALA A 14 -19.21 13.36 20.11
N ARG A 15 -19.33 14.36 21.00
CA ARG A 15 -18.20 14.86 21.81
C ARG A 15 -17.64 13.79 22.73
N HIS A 16 -18.52 13.04 23.40
CA HIS A 16 -18.11 11.98 24.31
C HIS A 16 -17.41 10.84 23.56
N ALA A 17 -17.96 10.42 22.42
CA ALA A 17 -17.35 9.39 21.58
C ALA A 17 -15.96 9.81 21.04
N CYS A 18 -15.80 11.07 20.61
CA CYS A 18 -14.51 11.62 20.17
C CYS A 18 -13.43 11.50 21.26
N ASP A 19 -13.76 11.90 22.50
CA ASP A 19 -12.82 11.88 23.62
C ASP A 19 -12.60 10.47 24.18
N GLU A 20 -13.63 9.64 24.23
CA GLU A 20 -13.53 8.27 24.75
C GLU A 20 -12.73 7.36 23.84
N ASP A 21 -12.96 7.39 22.52
CA ASP A 21 -12.22 6.58 21.56
C ASP A 21 -10.73 6.97 21.57
N ALA A 22 -10.44 8.27 21.54
CA ALA A 22 -9.08 8.79 21.65
C ALA A 22 -8.43 8.42 22.99
N ALA A 23 -9.12 8.62 24.11
CA ALA A 23 -8.59 8.29 25.43
C ALA A 23 -8.37 6.78 25.61
N ARG A 24 -9.25 5.93 25.06
CA ARG A 24 -9.14 4.47 25.12
C ARG A 24 -7.92 3.98 24.35
N ALA A 25 -7.70 4.51 23.15
CA ALA A 25 -6.54 4.20 22.33
C ALA A 25 -5.22 4.68 22.96
N LEU A 26 -5.24 5.80 23.70
CA LEU A 26 -4.04 6.36 24.33
C LEU A 26 -3.70 5.76 25.70
N LYS A 27 -4.70 5.26 26.44
CA LYS A 27 -4.49 4.67 27.78
C LYS A 27 -3.90 3.27 27.74
N ARG A 28 -4.18 2.49 26.68
CA ARG A 28 -3.61 1.15 26.51
C ARG A 28 -2.39 1.27 25.61
N PRO A 29 -1.16 1.12 26.13
CA PRO A 29 0.03 1.30 25.31
C PRO A 29 0.05 0.26 24.17
N TRP A 30 -0.44 -0.95 24.44
CA TRP A 30 -0.56 -2.09 23.51
C TRP A 30 -1.72 -2.96 24.03
N ALA A 31 -2.68 -3.37 23.20
CA ALA A 31 -3.56 -4.47 23.63
C ALA A 31 -2.85 -5.80 23.30
N PRO A 32 -3.13 -6.87 24.06
CA PRO A 32 -2.64 -8.18 23.70
C PRO A 32 -3.07 -8.55 22.29
N VAL A 33 -2.13 -9.06 21.50
CA VAL A 33 -2.36 -9.68 20.22
C VAL A 33 -3.11 -10.99 20.46
N VAL A 34 -4.15 -11.23 19.69
CA VAL A 34 -4.88 -12.50 19.70
C VAL A 34 -4.36 -13.36 18.55
N PHE A 35 -4.05 -14.62 18.83
CA PHE A 35 -3.72 -15.58 17.78
C PHE A 35 -4.99 -15.92 17.00
N HIS A 36 -4.94 -15.83 15.68
CA HIS A 36 -6.08 -16.13 14.81
C HIS A 36 -5.78 -17.40 14.02
N GLY A 37 -6.19 -18.55 14.59
CA GLY A 37 -6.07 -19.86 13.96
C GLY A 37 -7.15 -20.14 12.92
N GLU A 38 -7.59 -19.15 12.14
CA GLU A 38 -8.56 -19.41 11.07
C GLU A 38 -7.91 -20.31 10.03
N ARG A 39 -8.26 -21.60 10.07
CA ARG A 39 -7.89 -22.58 9.05
C ARG A 39 -8.61 -22.19 7.77
N GLU A 40 -7.89 -21.71 6.77
CA GLU A 40 -8.37 -21.88 5.40
C GLU A 40 -8.57 -23.38 5.18
N THR A 41 -9.73 -23.76 4.65
CA THR A 41 -9.90 -25.11 4.13
C THR A 41 -8.79 -25.31 3.09
N ARG A 42 -8.11 -26.45 3.15
CA ARG A 42 -6.91 -26.81 2.38
C ARG A 42 -7.03 -26.60 0.86
N GLU A 43 -8.25 -26.37 0.35
CA GLU A 43 -8.62 -26.17 -1.04
C GLU A 43 -8.22 -24.80 -1.62
N SER A 44 -7.94 -23.76 -0.82
CA SER A 44 -7.61 -22.41 -1.33
C SER A 44 -6.12 -22.06 -1.35
N LEU A 45 -5.26 -22.88 -0.74
CA LEU A 45 -3.83 -22.56 -0.67
C LEU A 45 -3.13 -22.94 -1.98
N PRO A 46 -2.58 -21.97 -2.74
CA PRO A 46 -1.82 -22.27 -3.95
C PRO A 46 -0.59 -23.08 -3.53
N GLU A 47 -0.47 -24.31 -4.06
CA GLU A 47 0.64 -25.26 -3.84
C GLU A 47 1.61 -24.79 -2.77
N ILE A 48 1.25 -25.01 -1.49
CA ILE A 48 2.28 -25.14 -0.48
C ILE A 48 3.23 -26.16 -1.07
N ASP A 49 4.49 -25.74 -1.29
CA ASP A 49 5.56 -26.56 -1.84
C ASP A 49 5.41 -27.96 -1.23
N ALA A 50 5.12 -28.98 -2.05
CA ALA A 50 4.65 -30.30 -1.61
C ALA A 50 5.60 -31.01 -0.63
N ARG A 51 6.77 -30.42 -0.40
CA ARG A 51 7.76 -30.75 0.62
C ARG A 51 7.38 -30.34 2.05
N PHE A 52 6.30 -29.57 2.23
CA PHE A 52 5.76 -29.23 3.54
C PHE A 52 4.47 -30.00 3.79
N THR A 53 4.58 -31.09 4.55
CA THR A 53 3.44 -31.64 5.29
C THR A 53 3.46 -31.01 6.67
N PRO A 54 2.80 -29.86 6.90
CA PRO A 54 2.69 -29.33 8.24
C PRO A 54 1.93 -30.35 9.10
N ASP A 55 2.52 -30.70 10.24
CA ASP A 55 1.76 -31.23 11.36
C ASP A 55 0.93 -30.06 11.91
N GLY A 56 -0.30 -29.93 11.40
CA GLY A 56 -1.12 -28.72 11.54
C GLY A 56 -1.33 -28.31 13.00
N ASP A 57 -1.46 -29.27 13.91
CA ASP A 57 -1.70 -28.98 15.32
C ASP A 57 -0.41 -28.49 16.03
N ALA A 58 0.75 -29.06 15.69
CA ALA A 58 2.03 -28.64 16.25
C ALA A 58 2.44 -27.24 15.79
N ASP A 59 2.12 -26.89 14.54
CA ASP A 59 2.38 -25.57 13.96
C ASP A 59 1.44 -24.49 14.54
N GLU A 60 0.14 -24.78 14.67
CA GLU A 60 -0.81 -23.89 15.34
C GLU A 60 -0.44 -23.63 16.80
N ALA A 61 -0.10 -24.68 17.56
CA ALA A 61 0.36 -24.53 18.94
C ALA A 61 1.63 -23.67 19.04
N ALA A 62 2.49 -23.71 18.01
CA ALA A 62 3.67 -22.87 17.97
C ALA A 62 3.35 -21.40 17.63
N GLY A 63 2.40 -21.17 16.72
CA GLY A 63 1.89 -19.82 16.44
C GLY A 63 1.24 -19.20 17.68
N PHE A 64 0.43 -19.96 18.42
CA PHE A 64 -0.17 -19.51 19.68
C PHE A 64 0.88 -19.10 20.71
N ARG A 65 1.87 -19.96 20.97
CA ARG A 65 2.98 -19.65 21.89
C ARG A 65 3.76 -18.41 21.45
N ALA A 66 4.01 -18.24 20.15
CA ALA A 66 4.71 -17.06 19.65
C ALA A 66 3.93 -15.76 19.91
N VAL A 67 2.60 -15.81 19.84
CA VAL A 67 1.72 -14.68 20.20
C VAL A 67 1.72 -14.41 21.70
N GLU A 68 1.67 -15.44 22.55
CA GLU A 68 1.80 -15.29 24.00
C GLU A 68 3.14 -14.65 24.38
N GLU A 69 4.25 -15.16 23.84
CA GLU A 69 5.58 -14.61 24.07
C GLU A 69 5.71 -13.15 23.60
N PHE A 70 5.07 -12.80 22.48
CA PHE A 70 5.01 -11.40 22.03
C PHE A 70 4.23 -10.51 23.00
N ASN A 71 3.12 -11.00 23.56
CA ASN A 71 2.33 -10.25 24.54
C ASN A 71 3.05 -10.06 25.88
N GLU A 72 3.98 -10.96 26.22
CA GLU A 72 4.84 -10.84 27.39
C GLU A 72 6.00 -9.85 27.19
N MET A 73 6.27 -9.43 25.94
CA MET A 73 7.32 -8.47 25.66
C MET A 73 7.04 -7.13 26.33
N LYS A 74 8.10 -6.52 26.88
CA LYS A 74 8.03 -5.14 27.34
C LYS A 74 7.67 -4.22 26.17
N PRO A 75 6.75 -3.26 26.37
CA PRO A 75 6.46 -2.24 25.35
C PRO A 75 7.75 -1.61 24.84
N ILE A 76 7.88 -1.49 23.53
CA ILE A 76 9.04 -0.82 22.91
C ILE A 76 8.80 0.69 23.01
N PRO A 77 9.49 1.43 23.91
CA PRO A 77 9.16 2.84 24.14
C PRO A 77 9.35 3.69 22.89
N ALA A 78 10.35 3.35 22.07
CA ALA A 78 10.68 4.04 20.82
C ALA A 78 9.52 4.08 19.80
N LEU A 79 8.56 3.16 19.87
CA LEU A 79 7.39 3.18 18.99
C LEU A 79 6.39 4.29 19.35
N ARG A 80 6.47 4.85 20.56
CA ARG A 80 5.69 6.04 20.93
C ARG A 80 6.20 7.30 20.23
N ASP A 81 7.50 7.34 19.97
CA ASP A 81 8.20 8.46 19.33
C ASP A 81 8.22 8.34 17.81
N ALA A 82 7.72 7.23 17.27
CA ALA A 82 7.59 6.98 15.83
C ALA A 82 6.50 7.83 15.15
N TYR A 83 5.84 8.74 15.85
CA TYR A 83 4.68 9.47 15.33
C TYR A 83 5.00 10.95 15.12
N VAL A 84 4.67 11.45 13.93
CA VAL A 84 4.65 12.88 13.61
C VAL A 84 3.22 13.27 13.25
N PRO A 85 2.63 14.30 13.88
CA PRO A 85 1.25 14.71 13.60
C PRO A 85 1.12 15.35 12.22
N GLY A 86 -0.05 15.15 11.61
CA GLY A 86 -0.42 15.74 10.33
C GLY A 86 -1.09 17.11 10.44
N SER A 87 -1.72 17.51 9.33
CA SER A 87 -2.45 18.77 9.20
C SER A 87 -3.68 18.81 10.13
N PRO A 88 -3.82 19.86 10.98
CA PRO A 88 -5.01 20.04 11.82
C PRO A 88 -6.33 20.07 11.04
N HIS A 89 -6.31 20.58 9.80
CA HIS A 89 -7.48 20.61 8.93
C HIS A 89 -7.97 19.18 8.61
N ARG A 90 -7.06 18.32 8.13
CA ARG A 90 -7.37 16.92 7.79
C ARG A 90 -7.71 16.10 9.03
N ALA A 91 -6.99 16.30 10.13
CA ALA A 91 -7.31 15.71 11.42
C ALA A 91 -8.76 16.03 11.85
N SER A 92 -9.19 17.29 11.68
CA SER A 92 -10.57 17.72 11.95
C SER A 92 -11.58 17.07 11.01
N ALA A 93 -11.25 16.93 9.72
CA ALA A 93 -12.09 16.22 8.75
C ALA A 93 -12.28 14.75 9.13
N LEU A 94 -11.19 14.06 9.47
CA LEU A 94 -11.23 12.67 9.94
C LEU A 94 -12.04 12.54 11.24
N ALA A 95 -11.85 13.44 12.21
CA ALA A 95 -12.61 13.43 13.46
C ALA A 95 -14.12 13.58 13.21
N ARG A 96 -14.53 14.50 12.32
CA ARG A 96 -15.94 14.63 11.90
C ARG A 96 -16.47 13.33 11.30
N ARG A 97 -15.71 12.71 10.40
CA ARG A 97 -16.09 11.46 9.73
C ARG A 97 -16.20 10.30 10.72
N ALA A 98 -15.23 10.17 11.63
CA ALA A 98 -15.19 9.13 12.65
C ALA A 98 -16.34 9.24 13.68
N ALA A 99 -16.91 10.43 13.86
CA ALA A 99 -18.08 10.64 14.72
C ALA A 99 -19.41 10.17 14.08
N THR A 100 -19.43 9.86 12.78
CA THR A 100 -20.63 9.38 12.07
C THR A 100 -20.75 7.85 12.11
N ASP A 101 -21.95 7.34 11.82
CA ASP A 101 -22.21 5.90 11.63
C ASP A 101 -21.98 5.43 10.18
N VAL A 102 -21.24 6.21 9.40
CA VAL A 102 -20.82 5.84 8.05
C VAL A 102 -19.45 5.17 8.14
N PRO A 103 -19.24 4.01 7.48
CA PRO A 103 -17.92 3.38 7.36
C PRO A 103 -16.82 4.38 7.02
N LEU A 104 -15.68 4.28 7.71
CA LEU A 104 -14.47 4.97 7.28
C LEU A 104 -13.88 4.26 6.06
N ARG A 105 -13.35 5.04 5.13
CA ARG A 105 -12.76 4.54 3.89
C ARG A 105 -11.25 4.72 3.90
N PHE A 106 -10.53 3.64 3.62
CA PHE A 106 -9.08 3.59 3.57
C PHE A 106 -8.62 3.29 2.15
N ALA A 107 -7.66 4.06 1.66
CA ALA A 107 -6.88 3.72 0.48
C ALA A 107 -5.44 3.44 0.90
N VAL A 108 -4.96 2.23 0.66
CA VAL A 108 -3.61 1.78 1.06
C VAL A 108 -2.77 1.57 -0.18
N PHE A 109 -1.67 2.30 -0.29
CA PHE A 109 -0.67 2.16 -1.34
C PHE A 109 0.59 1.57 -0.75
N GLY A 110 1.15 0.54 -1.36
CA GLY A 110 2.39 0.01 -0.83
C GLY A 110 2.92 -1.24 -1.51
N ASN A 111 4.05 -1.71 -1.02
CA ASN A 111 4.84 -2.71 -1.73
C ASN A 111 4.59 -4.15 -1.23
N SER A 112 5.55 -5.04 -1.49
CA SER A 112 5.55 -6.42 -1.00
C SER A 112 5.47 -6.54 0.52
N PHE A 113 5.96 -5.56 1.27
CA PHE A 113 5.76 -5.47 2.72
C PHE A 113 4.28 -5.26 3.05
N THR A 114 3.59 -4.33 2.40
CA THR A 114 2.14 -4.11 2.59
C THR A 114 1.31 -5.35 2.23
N ILE A 115 1.72 -6.10 1.21
CA ILE A 115 1.12 -7.41 0.85
C ILE A 115 1.27 -8.45 1.97
N GLY A 116 2.21 -8.25 2.89
CA GLY A 116 2.51 -9.14 4.01
C GLY A 116 3.66 -10.09 3.74
N SER A 117 4.58 -9.79 2.83
CA SER A 117 5.66 -10.74 2.50
C SER A 117 6.42 -11.14 3.75
N ASN A 118 6.57 -12.45 3.96
CA ASN A 118 7.11 -13.09 5.16
C ASN A 118 6.25 -13.00 6.43
N CYS A 119 5.01 -12.53 6.32
CA CYS A 119 4.06 -12.61 7.41
C CYS A 119 3.39 -13.99 7.47
N GLY A 120 3.55 -14.65 8.62
CA GLY A 120 2.75 -15.79 9.05
C GLY A 120 2.98 -16.03 10.54
N GLU A 121 1.92 -16.16 11.32
CA GLU A 121 2.00 -16.63 12.72
C GLU A 121 2.19 -18.15 12.78
N SER A 122 1.67 -18.87 11.78
CA SER A 122 1.88 -20.30 11.51
C SER A 122 2.24 -20.54 10.02
N THR A 123 2.69 -21.74 9.65
CA THR A 123 2.85 -22.15 8.24
C THR A 123 1.52 -22.11 7.48
N THR A 124 0.42 -22.33 8.20
CA THR A 124 -0.96 -22.38 7.68
C THR A 124 -1.62 -21.01 7.57
N HIS A 125 -1.09 -19.98 8.25
CA HIS A 125 -1.69 -18.64 8.22
C HIS A 125 -1.50 -18.00 6.84
N HIS A 126 -2.61 -17.56 6.25
CA HIS A 126 -2.59 -16.85 4.99
C HIS A 126 -1.93 -15.47 5.16
N GLN A 127 -1.08 -15.13 4.19
CA GLN A 127 -0.14 -14.01 4.30
C GLN A 127 -0.86 -12.66 4.44
N ARG A 128 -1.99 -12.50 3.75
CA ARG A 128 -2.75 -11.24 3.74
C ARG A 128 -3.41 -10.96 5.09
N ASP A 129 -3.86 -12.00 5.79
CA ASP A 129 -4.55 -11.88 7.08
C ASP A 129 -3.57 -11.64 8.23
N CYS A 130 -2.32 -12.06 8.02
CA CYS A 130 -1.20 -11.71 8.88
C CYS A 130 -0.68 -10.29 8.60
N ALA A 131 -0.81 -9.77 7.36
CA ALA A 131 -0.21 -8.50 6.96
C ALA A 131 -0.67 -7.33 7.84
N TRP A 132 0.17 -6.28 7.90
CA TRP A 132 -0.12 -5.12 8.75
C TRP A 132 -1.47 -4.45 8.44
N PRO A 133 -1.98 -4.37 7.17
CA PRO A 133 -3.29 -3.78 6.92
C PRO A 133 -4.42 -4.56 7.57
N ALA A 134 -4.39 -5.90 7.50
CA ALA A 134 -5.39 -6.76 8.13
C ALA A 134 -5.33 -6.65 9.66
N ARG A 135 -4.11 -6.65 10.24
CA ARG A 135 -3.90 -6.41 11.67
C ARG A 135 -4.41 -5.05 12.11
N PHE A 136 -4.14 -4.01 11.33
CA PHE A 136 -4.61 -2.65 11.63
C PHE A 136 -6.14 -2.58 11.57
N ALA A 137 -6.78 -3.18 10.56
CA ALA A 137 -8.23 -3.28 10.48
C ALA A 137 -8.84 -4.01 11.70
N ARG A 138 -8.24 -5.12 12.15
CA ARG A 138 -8.66 -5.80 13.39
C ARG A 138 -8.54 -4.87 14.59
N ARG A 139 -7.41 -4.18 14.70
CA ARG A 139 -7.14 -3.23 15.79
C ARG A 139 -8.16 -2.11 15.86
N LEU A 140 -8.59 -1.58 14.72
CA LEU A 140 -9.65 -0.57 14.66
C LEU A 140 -10.98 -1.11 15.19
N ARG A 141 -11.38 -2.33 14.78
CA ARG A 141 -12.61 -2.98 15.26
C ARG A 141 -12.59 -3.23 16.77
N GLU A 142 -11.46 -3.66 17.31
CA GLU A 142 -11.27 -3.86 18.75
C GLU A 142 -11.39 -2.54 19.54
N LEU A 143 -10.81 -1.47 19.01
CA LEU A 143 -10.76 -0.17 19.69
C LEU A 143 -12.05 0.63 19.50
N ARG A 144 -12.87 0.32 18.48
CA ARG A 144 -14.13 0.98 18.15
C ARG A 144 -15.30 -0.03 18.05
N PRO A 145 -15.62 -0.76 19.13
CA PRO A 145 -16.69 -1.75 19.12
C PRO A 145 -18.03 -1.07 18.78
N GLY A 146 -18.83 -1.71 17.92
CA GLY A 146 -20.15 -1.22 17.51
C GLY A 146 -20.14 -0.19 16.38
N ARG A 147 -18.96 0.23 15.88
CA ARG A 147 -18.86 1.02 14.65
C ARG A 147 -19.00 0.13 13.41
N PRO A 148 -19.50 0.68 12.29
CA PRO A 148 -19.54 -0.06 11.03
C PRO A 148 -18.12 -0.45 10.60
N PRO A 149 -17.95 -1.62 9.94
CA PRO A 149 -16.65 -2.05 9.44
C PRO A 149 -16.13 -1.05 8.41
N GLU A 150 -14.82 -0.86 8.40
CA GLU A 150 -14.15 0.04 7.46
C GLU A 150 -14.19 -0.54 6.03
N ILE A 151 -14.18 0.34 5.03
CA ILE A 151 -14.04 -0.03 3.62
C ILE A 151 -12.57 0.15 3.22
N TRP A 152 -11.96 -0.92 2.72
CA TRP A 152 -10.54 -0.96 2.37
C TRP A 152 -10.34 -1.08 0.86
N HIS A 153 -9.63 -0.11 0.29
CA HIS A 153 -9.11 -0.16 -1.07
C HIS A 153 -7.60 -0.38 -0.99
N SER A 154 -7.11 -1.52 -1.49
CA SER A 154 -5.71 -1.93 -1.38
C SER A 154 -5.02 -1.89 -2.74
N TYR A 155 -4.20 -0.87 -2.95
CA TYR A 155 -3.41 -0.62 -4.15
C TYR A 155 -1.95 -1.00 -3.89
N GLN A 156 -1.73 -2.30 -3.67
CA GLN A 156 -0.43 -2.82 -3.29
C GLN A 156 0.13 -3.81 -4.32
N LYS A 157 1.41 -3.64 -4.67
CA LYS A 157 2.12 -4.50 -5.63
C LYS A 157 3.52 -4.84 -5.14
N ASN A 158 4.02 -6.01 -5.54
CA ASN A 158 5.41 -6.35 -5.21
C ASN A 158 6.35 -5.31 -5.84
N GLY A 159 7.34 -4.84 -5.08
CA GLY A 159 8.31 -3.85 -5.55
C GLY A 159 7.74 -2.48 -5.94
N GLU A 160 6.49 -2.17 -5.56
CA GLU A 160 5.87 -0.88 -5.89
C GLU A 160 6.61 0.29 -5.24
N ALA A 161 6.91 1.30 -6.04
CA ALA A 161 7.47 2.58 -5.62
C ALA A 161 6.51 3.73 -5.95
N SER A 162 6.84 4.94 -5.50
CA SER A 162 6.04 6.14 -5.74
C SER A 162 5.85 6.45 -7.23
N VAL A 163 6.83 6.10 -8.08
CA VAL A 163 6.68 6.25 -9.54
C VAL A 163 5.53 5.42 -10.09
N ASP A 164 5.35 4.19 -9.58
CA ASP A 164 4.31 3.27 -10.02
C ASP A 164 2.94 3.75 -9.54
N VAL A 165 2.87 4.31 -8.32
CA VAL A 165 1.64 4.91 -7.78
C VAL A 165 1.23 6.15 -8.57
N ALA A 166 2.16 7.04 -8.88
CA ALA A 166 1.89 8.25 -9.66
C ALA A 166 1.24 7.93 -11.02
N GLN A 167 1.62 6.81 -11.63
CA GLN A 167 1.10 6.37 -12.92
C GLN A 167 -0.32 5.79 -12.83
N GLN A 168 -0.64 5.17 -11.70
CA GLN A 168 -1.95 4.55 -11.47
C GLN A 168 -2.98 5.53 -10.92
N LEU A 169 -2.50 6.64 -10.33
CA LEU A 169 -3.33 7.59 -9.61
C LEU A 169 -4.54 8.11 -10.41
N PRO A 170 -4.48 8.39 -11.74
CA PRO A 170 -5.66 8.78 -12.50
C PRO A 170 -6.80 7.76 -12.46
N ALA A 171 -6.46 6.48 -12.65
CA ALA A 171 -7.44 5.40 -12.69
C ALA A 171 -8.04 5.19 -11.29
N ILE A 172 -7.20 5.22 -10.26
CA ILE A 172 -7.60 5.10 -8.86
C ILE A 172 -8.46 6.30 -8.43
N ALA A 173 -8.09 7.52 -8.83
CA ALA A 173 -8.87 8.72 -8.56
C ALA A 173 -10.25 8.65 -9.21
N LYS A 174 -10.34 8.14 -10.44
CA LYS A 174 -11.61 7.91 -11.13
C LYS A 174 -12.46 6.84 -10.42
N GLU A 175 -11.86 5.73 -9.99
CA GLU A 175 -12.53 4.68 -9.22
C GLU A 175 -13.14 5.24 -7.92
N LEU A 176 -12.37 6.06 -7.20
CA LEU A 176 -12.76 6.58 -5.88
C LEU A 176 -13.49 7.93 -5.95
N ALA A 177 -13.75 8.48 -7.13
CA ALA A 177 -14.36 9.82 -7.28
C ALA A 177 -15.72 9.94 -6.58
N GLN A 178 -16.52 8.86 -6.60
CA GLN A 178 -17.84 8.82 -5.96
C GLN A 178 -17.77 8.53 -4.46
N SER A 179 -16.64 8.03 -3.97
CA SER A 179 -16.46 7.59 -2.59
C SER A 179 -15.02 7.85 -2.16
N PRO A 180 -14.65 9.13 -1.97
CA PRO A 180 -13.28 9.48 -1.64
C PRO A 180 -12.86 8.84 -0.30
N PRO A 181 -11.56 8.50 -0.15
CA PRO A 181 -11.03 7.94 1.08
C PRO A 181 -11.06 8.99 2.20
N ASP A 182 -11.30 8.54 3.43
CA ASP A 182 -11.13 9.35 4.64
C ASP A 182 -9.66 9.33 5.10
N VAL A 183 -8.97 8.22 4.82
CA VAL A 183 -7.55 7.99 5.15
C VAL A 183 -6.82 7.40 3.94
N VAL A 184 -5.66 7.95 3.61
CA VAL A 184 -4.72 7.39 2.63
C VAL A 184 -3.46 6.96 3.37
N ILE A 185 -3.01 5.72 3.17
CA ILE A 185 -1.77 5.20 3.77
C ILE A 185 -0.75 4.93 2.68
N LEU A 186 0.46 5.50 2.83
CA LEU A 186 1.57 5.35 1.88
C LEU A 186 2.72 4.54 2.51
N ASP A 187 2.87 3.29 2.12
CA ASP A 187 3.97 2.38 2.50
C ASP A 187 4.88 2.11 1.29
N LEU A 188 5.54 3.18 0.83
CA LEU A 188 6.33 3.22 -0.42
C LEU A 188 7.83 3.39 -0.18
N SER A 189 8.24 3.68 1.06
CA SER A 189 9.63 4.01 1.41
C SER A 189 10.63 2.91 1.04
N ILE A 190 10.25 1.63 1.10
CA ILE A 190 11.11 0.51 0.67
C ILE A 190 11.37 0.58 -0.84
N GLY A 191 10.33 0.71 -1.65
CA GLY A 191 10.45 0.76 -3.11
C GLY A 191 11.27 1.98 -3.54
N ASP A 192 10.96 3.15 -2.99
CA ASP A 192 11.65 4.40 -3.30
C ASP A 192 13.13 4.35 -2.91
N ALA A 193 13.45 3.82 -1.71
CA ALA A 193 14.84 3.71 -1.25
C ALA A 193 15.68 2.76 -2.10
N LEU A 194 15.08 1.69 -2.62
CA LEU A 194 15.78 0.72 -3.46
C LEU A 194 15.94 1.19 -4.91
N ASN A 195 15.04 2.06 -5.39
CA ASN A 195 15.07 2.58 -6.76
C ASN A 195 15.77 3.94 -6.87
N GLY A 196 15.97 4.68 -5.77
CA GLY A 196 16.57 6.02 -5.78
C GLY A 196 15.63 7.11 -6.31
N GLU A 197 14.32 6.93 -6.15
CA GLU A 197 13.28 7.71 -6.82
C GLU A 197 12.37 8.50 -5.86
N TRP A 198 12.91 8.94 -4.72
CA TRP A 198 12.14 9.62 -3.67
C TRP A 198 11.41 10.89 -4.14
N HIS A 199 11.87 11.58 -5.18
CA HIS A 199 11.16 12.73 -5.78
C HIS A 199 9.74 12.38 -6.25
N TRP A 200 9.50 11.15 -6.70
CA TRP A 200 8.16 10.71 -7.06
C TRP A 200 7.23 10.63 -5.85
N PHE A 201 7.75 10.43 -4.63
CA PHE A 201 6.95 10.45 -3.42
C PHE A 201 6.34 11.84 -3.20
N GLU A 202 7.11 12.91 -3.39
CA GLU A 202 6.59 14.28 -3.33
C GLU A 202 5.52 14.54 -4.39
N VAL A 203 5.75 14.09 -5.62
CA VAL A 203 4.79 14.20 -6.74
C VAL A 203 3.47 13.49 -6.40
N VAL A 204 3.53 12.26 -5.85
CA VAL A 204 2.36 11.50 -5.39
C VAL A 204 1.62 12.24 -4.28
N VAL A 205 2.33 12.73 -3.25
CA VAL A 205 1.74 13.48 -2.14
C VAL A 205 0.98 14.69 -2.67
N ARG A 206 1.59 15.51 -3.54
CA ARG A 206 0.92 16.68 -4.14
C ARG A 206 -0.34 16.29 -4.90
N GLY A 207 -0.27 15.21 -5.68
CA GLY A 207 -1.43 14.66 -6.39
C GLY A 207 -2.56 14.25 -5.45
N LEU A 208 -2.25 13.49 -4.40
CA LEU A 208 -3.21 13.04 -3.40
C LEU A 208 -3.88 14.21 -2.67
N LEU A 209 -3.09 15.23 -2.29
CA LEU A 209 -3.64 16.43 -1.63
C LEU A 209 -4.50 17.29 -2.57
N THR A 210 -4.27 17.19 -3.88
CA THR A 210 -5.11 17.86 -4.88
C THR A 210 -6.43 17.13 -5.07
N ILE A 211 -6.39 15.78 -5.16
CA ILE A 211 -7.58 14.96 -5.41
C ILE A 211 -8.44 14.82 -4.15
N TRP A 212 -7.83 14.62 -2.99
CA TRP A 212 -8.51 14.37 -1.71
C TRP A 212 -7.99 15.31 -0.61
N PRO A 213 -8.33 16.61 -0.68
CA PRO A 213 -7.78 17.62 0.23
C PRO A 213 -8.14 17.38 1.70
N ASP A 214 -9.29 16.75 1.97
CA ASP A 214 -9.77 16.44 3.32
C ASP A 214 -9.21 15.12 3.90
N ALA A 215 -8.66 14.23 3.06
CA ALA A 215 -8.22 12.90 3.51
C ALA A 215 -6.94 12.99 4.33
N VAL A 216 -6.89 12.32 5.49
CA VAL A 216 -5.65 12.19 6.26
C VAL A 216 -4.68 11.29 5.50
N VAL A 217 -3.52 11.83 5.14
CA VAL A 217 -2.43 11.04 4.54
C VAL A 217 -1.46 10.62 5.64
N ILE A 218 -1.32 9.31 5.85
CA ILE A 218 -0.37 8.69 6.76
C ILE A 218 0.75 8.05 5.94
N THR A 219 1.99 8.49 6.11
CA THR A 219 3.15 7.84 5.48
C THR A 219 3.87 6.92 6.45
N VAL A 220 4.26 5.74 5.97
CA VAL A 220 5.05 4.76 6.71
C VAL A 220 6.50 4.81 6.21
N VAL A 221 7.41 5.18 7.12
CA VAL A 221 8.85 5.07 6.88
C VAL A 221 9.33 3.74 7.45
N SER A 222 9.59 2.79 6.55
CA SER A 222 9.98 1.42 6.88
C SER A 222 11.41 1.36 7.45
N ALA A 223 11.66 0.38 8.31
CA ALA A 223 12.95 0.23 9.00
C ALA A 223 13.90 -0.78 8.31
N ILE A 224 13.85 -0.88 6.98
CA ILE A 224 14.82 -1.71 6.25
C ILE A 224 16.25 -1.19 6.47
N PRO A 225 17.28 -2.06 6.42
CA PRO A 225 18.65 -1.69 6.74
C PRO A 225 19.22 -0.51 5.95
N VAL A 226 18.81 -0.34 4.69
CA VAL A 226 19.31 0.77 3.87
C VAL A 226 18.81 2.12 4.40
N ILE A 227 17.51 2.24 4.73
CA ILE A 227 16.91 3.46 5.29
C ILE A 227 17.48 3.76 6.68
N VAL A 228 17.52 2.74 7.55
CA VAL A 228 18.02 2.90 8.92
C VAL A 228 19.49 3.31 8.97
N ARG A 229 20.32 2.83 8.02
CA ARG A 229 21.77 3.15 7.97
C ARG A 229 22.07 4.46 7.26
N SER A 230 21.39 4.77 6.15
CA SER A 230 21.62 6.02 5.43
C SER A 230 21.22 7.23 6.28
N GLY A 231 20.21 7.05 7.15
CA GLY A 231 19.62 8.17 7.87
C GLY A 231 18.91 9.14 6.92
N SER A 232 18.61 8.70 5.70
CA SER A 232 17.83 9.40 4.69
C SER A 232 16.50 9.86 5.31
N GLU A 233 16.29 11.18 5.34
CA GLU A 233 15.11 11.83 5.92
C GLU A 233 14.19 12.43 4.84
N GLU A 234 14.43 12.16 3.55
CA GLU A 234 13.72 12.80 2.44
C GLU A 234 12.19 12.62 2.55
N TRP A 235 11.70 11.42 2.88
CA TRP A 235 10.26 11.21 3.14
C TRP A 235 9.75 11.99 4.35
N LEU A 236 10.58 12.16 5.39
CA LEU A 236 10.23 12.91 6.60
C LEU A 236 10.23 14.42 6.34
N GLU A 237 11.14 14.92 5.51
CA GLU A 237 11.18 16.31 5.06
C GLU A 237 9.95 16.63 4.20
N ILE A 238 9.61 15.77 3.23
CA ILE A 238 8.37 15.86 2.45
C ILE A 238 7.16 15.82 3.38
N ALA A 239 7.10 14.86 4.31
CA ALA A 239 5.98 14.75 5.23
C ALA A 239 5.82 16.01 6.10
N ARG A 240 6.91 16.56 6.62
CA ARG A 240 6.89 17.82 7.39
C ARG A 240 6.43 18.99 6.51
N HIS A 241 6.99 19.13 5.32
CA HIS A 241 6.67 20.20 4.36
C HIS A 241 5.18 20.23 3.98
N TYR A 242 4.58 19.06 3.75
CA TYR A 242 3.16 18.93 3.39
C TYR A 242 2.24 18.65 4.58
N SER A 243 2.74 18.68 5.82
CA SER A 243 1.98 18.37 7.05
C SER A 243 1.25 17.02 6.99
N LEU A 244 1.97 15.96 6.61
CA LEU A 244 1.46 14.59 6.60
C LEU A 244 1.63 13.94 7.98
N CYS A 245 0.73 13.03 8.32
CA CYS A 245 0.93 12.16 9.48
C CYS A 245 2.02 11.13 9.14
N VAL A 246 2.92 10.82 10.07
CA VAL A 246 4.01 9.86 9.86
C VAL A 246 3.99 8.76 10.90
N VAL A 247 4.23 7.53 10.46
CA VAL A 247 4.69 6.41 11.28
C VAL A 247 6.12 6.05 10.86
N ASP A 248 7.11 6.52 11.63
CA ASP A 248 8.53 6.41 11.37
C ASP A 248 9.16 5.24 12.15
N LEU A 249 9.04 4.04 11.57
CA LEU A 249 9.67 2.85 12.14
C LEU A 249 11.20 2.93 12.06
N ALA A 250 11.76 3.64 11.08
CA ALA A 250 13.21 3.74 10.93
C ALA A 250 13.84 4.48 12.12
N THR A 251 13.28 5.61 12.53
CA THR A 251 13.72 6.33 13.73
C THR A 251 13.47 5.50 14.98
N ALA A 252 12.31 4.85 15.11
CA ALA A 252 12.04 3.98 16.24
C ALA A 252 13.07 2.84 16.35
N ALA A 253 13.42 2.20 15.23
CA ALA A 253 14.45 1.16 15.17
C ALA A 253 15.84 1.71 15.53
N ARG A 254 16.22 2.90 15.04
CA ARG A 254 17.49 3.56 15.42
C ARG A 254 17.55 3.81 16.93
N THR A 255 16.50 4.39 17.50
CA THR A 255 16.40 4.69 18.94
C THR A 255 16.47 3.42 19.78
N GLN A 256 15.71 2.39 19.39
CA GLN A 256 15.70 1.11 20.08
C GLN A 256 17.06 0.40 20.03
N ARG A 257 17.73 0.37 18.87
CA ARG A 257 19.08 -0.21 18.73
C ARG A 257 20.13 0.51 19.59
N ARG A 258 20.01 1.83 19.77
CA ARG A 258 20.89 2.60 20.65
C ARG A 258 20.67 2.27 22.12
N ALA A 259 19.43 2.04 22.52
CA ALA A 259 19.07 1.71 23.91
C ALA A 259 19.43 0.27 24.28
N ASP A 260 18.99 -0.71 23.47
CA ASP A 260 18.97 -2.11 23.87
C ASP A 260 19.99 -2.97 23.13
N ARG A 261 20.65 -2.45 22.09
CA ARG A 261 21.54 -3.18 21.16
C ARG A 261 20.89 -4.37 20.43
N VAL A 262 19.57 -4.54 20.54
CA VAL A 262 18.79 -5.54 19.82
C VAL A 262 17.86 -4.84 18.82
N ASP A 263 17.52 -5.52 17.74
CA ASP A 263 16.68 -5.02 16.67
C ASP A 263 15.29 -5.67 16.74
N ARG A 264 14.37 -5.12 17.54
CA ARG A 264 13.01 -5.67 17.76
C ARG A 264 12.03 -5.22 16.71
N ILE A 265 12.18 -3.99 16.24
CA ILE A 265 11.23 -3.36 15.32
C ILE A 265 11.36 -3.97 13.92
N TRP A 266 12.59 -4.20 13.46
CA TRP A 266 12.85 -4.76 12.14
C TRP A 266 13.95 -5.82 12.18
N PRO A 267 13.72 -6.92 12.90
CA PRO A 267 14.76 -7.89 13.18
C PRO A 267 15.34 -8.46 11.89
N GLN A 268 16.66 -8.35 11.74
CA GLN A 268 17.35 -8.84 10.55
C GLN A 268 17.41 -10.36 10.51
N ALA A 269 17.37 -10.90 9.30
CA ALA A 269 17.55 -12.32 9.05
C ALA A 269 18.80 -12.91 9.72
N LEU A 270 19.87 -12.11 9.80
CA LEU A 270 21.16 -12.42 10.46
C LEU A 270 21.03 -12.87 11.91
N HIS A 271 19.92 -12.51 12.55
CA HIS A 271 19.64 -12.90 13.91
C HIS A 271 18.77 -14.14 14.00
N TYR A 272 18.40 -14.80 12.89
CA TYR A 272 17.70 -16.07 13.00
C TYR A 272 18.59 -17.13 13.63
N VAL A 273 18.03 -17.89 14.57
CA VAL A 273 18.60 -19.05 15.25
C VAL A 273 17.65 -20.24 15.12
N ASP A 274 18.14 -21.47 15.17
CA ASP A 274 17.28 -22.67 15.24
C ASP A 274 16.64 -22.83 16.63
N SER A 275 15.87 -23.90 16.84
CA SER A 275 15.25 -24.24 18.12
C SER A 275 16.24 -24.50 19.25
N ALA A 276 17.49 -24.81 18.92
CA ALA A 276 18.59 -24.92 19.87
C ALA A 276 19.30 -23.58 20.12
N GLY A 277 18.87 -22.49 19.50
CA GLY A 277 19.46 -21.16 19.65
C GLY A 277 20.72 -20.93 18.82
N LYS A 278 21.03 -21.80 17.85
CA LYS A 278 22.21 -21.66 17.00
C LYS A 278 21.93 -20.74 15.80
N PRO A 279 22.77 -19.73 15.52
CA PRO A 279 22.59 -18.83 14.38
C PRO A 279 22.47 -19.60 13.07
N LEU A 280 21.41 -19.33 12.31
CA LEU A 280 21.23 -19.94 11.01
C LEU A 280 22.29 -19.41 10.03
N LEU A 281 22.68 -18.14 10.14
CA LEU A 281 23.49 -17.37 9.16
C LEU A 281 24.95 -17.75 8.92
N GLN A 282 25.43 -18.87 9.47
CA GLN A 282 26.76 -19.39 9.12
C GLN A 282 26.79 -20.31 7.88
N ARG A 283 25.67 -20.60 7.20
CA ARG A 283 25.65 -21.53 6.04
C ARG A 283 24.78 -21.04 4.88
N SER A 284 25.28 -20.13 4.05
CA SER A 284 24.79 -20.08 2.66
C SER A 284 25.29 -21.35 1.93
N LYS A 285 24.52 -22.02 1.06
CA LYS A 285 24.06 -21.54 -0.26
C LYS A 285 22.59 -21.90 -0.55
N ARG A 286 21.67 -21.91 0.42
CA ARG A 286 20.24 -22.13 0.15
C ARG A 286 19.42 -21.80 1.40
N TRP A 287 19.16 -20.51 1.65
CA TRP A 287 18.26 -20.06 2.74
C TRP A 287 16.84 -20.67 2.70
N ARG A 288 16.52 -21.44 1.65
CA ARG A 288 15.25 -22.13 1.42
C ARG A 288 15.08 -23.45 2.19
N ALA A 289 16.15 -24.13 2.61
CA ALA A 289 16.04 -25.47 3.21
C ALA A 289 15.94 -25.47 4.74
N VAL A 290 16.36 -24.39 5.41
CA VAL A 290 16.50 -24.37 6.88
C VAL A 290 15.33 -23.65 7.58
N ALA A 291 14.81 -22.55 7.01
CA ALA A 291 13.55 -21.96 7.49
C ALA A 291 12.34 -22.89 7.30
N ALA A 292 12.52 -23.97 6.54
CA ALA A 292 11.48 -24.92 6.17
C ALA A 292 11.34 -26.11 7.13
N ASN A 293 12.42 -26.52 7.81
CA ASN A 293 12.48 -27.83 8.47
C ASN A 293 12.73 -27.77 9.97
N GLU A 294 13.13 -26.63 10.54
CA GLU A 294 13.33 -26.45 11.99
C GLU A 294 12.88 -25.04 12.38
N GLY A 295 12.17 -24.92 13.52
CA GLY A 295 11.66 -23.62 13.99
C GLY A 295 12.80 -22.61 14.13
N ALA A 296 12.73 -21.52 13.37
CA ALA A 296 13.69 -20.43 13.43
C ALA A 296 13.19 -19.32 14.38
N PHE A 297 14.08 -18.73 15.17
CA PHE A 297 13.80 -17.71 16.20
C PHE A 297 14.76 -16.54 16.05
N PHE A 298 14.50 -15.37 16.65
CA PHE A 298 15.48 -14.28 16.64
C PHE A 298 16.41 -14.33 17.86
N ALA A 299 17.70 -14.06 17.65
CA ALA A 299 18.72 -14.03 18.68
C ALA A 299 18.45 -12.87 19.65
N GLY A 300 18.31 -13.19 20.94
CA GLY A 300 18.18 -12.19 22.01
C GLY A 300 16.76 -11.63 22.24
N GLU A 301 15.76 -12.13 21.51
CA GLU A 301 14.35 -11.84 21.73
C GLU A 301 13.62 -13.06 22.28
N PRO A 302 12.38 -12.93 22.81
CA PRO A 302 11.51 -14.09 22.93
C PRO A 302 11.50 -14.83 21.60
N ARG A 303 11.30 -16.14 21.70
CA ARG A 303 11.36 -17.09 20.60
C ARG A 303 10.15 -16.88 19.69
N VAL A 304 10.11 -15.74 19.01
CA VAL A 304 9.21 -15.45 17.90
C VAL A 304 9.56 -16.43 16.79
N ARG A 305 8.83 -17.54 16.78
CA ARG A 305 9.01 -18.58 15.78
C ARG A 305 8.61 -18.00 14.43
N VAL A 306 9.54 -18.00 13.48
CA VAL A 306 9.18 -17.87 12.07
C VAL A 306 8.60 -19.20 11.65
N THR A 307 7.31 -19.17 11.39
CA THR A 307 6.54 -20.34 11.00
C THR A 307 6.31 -20.38 9.49
N LYS A 308 6.75 -19.38 8.72
CA LYS A 308 6.63 -19.37 7.25
C LYS A 308 7.96 -19.08 6.58
N GLY A 309 8.23 -19.75 5.47
CA GLY A 309 9.46 -19.53 4.69
C GLY A 309 9.63 -18.06 4.30
N ALA A 310 10.77 -17.47 4.70
CA ALA A 310 11.04 -16.06 4.47
C ALA A 310 11.80 -15.84 3.15
N SER A 311 11.19 -15.12 2.21
CA SER A 311 11.84 -14.63 0.98
C SER A 311 12.41 -13.23 1.20
N TYR A 312 13.70 -13.04 0.91
CA TYR A 312 14.40 -11.76 1.11
C TYR A 312 14.23 -11.19 2.54
N PRO A 313 14.63 -11.93 3.57
CA PRO A 313 14.35 -11.59 4.97
C PRO A 313 15.04 -10.31 5.49
N GLN A 314 15.91 -9.68 4.70
CA GLN A 314 16.46 -8.36 4.99
C GLN A 314 15.46 -7.23 4.65
N ASN A 315 14.58 -7.47 3.68
CA ASN A 315 13.63 -6.48 3.15
C ASN A 315 12.17 -6.77 3.58
N HIS A 316 11.89 -8.00 4.01
CA HIS A 316 10.55 -8.45 4.39
C HIS A 316 10.60 -9.02 5.81
N PRO A 317 10.08 -8.27 6.79
CA PRO A 317 10.19 -8.61 8.20
C PRO A 317 9.16 -9.69 8.60
N PRO A 318 9.30 -10.30 9.79
CA PRO A 318 8.35 -11.29 10.30
C PRO A 318 7.00 -10.68 10.71
N TRP A 319 6.06 -11.54 11.10
CA TRP A 319 4.73 -11.13 11.56
C TRP A 319 4.74 -10.16 12.74
N THR A 320 5.74 -10.21 13.62
CA THR A 320 5.84 -9.29 14.77
C THR A 320 6.04 -7.85 14.32
N THR A 321 6.86 -7.60 13.30
CA THR A 321 6.99 -6.24 12.72
C THR A 321 5.68 -5.77 12.09
N HIS A 322 4.93 -6.66 11.44
CA HIS A 322 3.59 -6.32 10.93
C HIS A 322 2.64 -5.91 12.05
N GLN A 323 2.70 -6.59 13.20
CA GLN A 323 1.93 -6.23 14.38
C GLN A 323 2.37 -4.90 14.98
N LEU A 324 3.67 -4.69 15.16
CA LEU A 324 4.22 -3.43 15.68
C LEU A 324 3.82 -2.23 14.79
N LEU A 325 3.86 -2.40 13.46
CA LEU A 325 3.38 -1.38 12.53
C LEU A 325 1.88 -1.14 12.65
N ALA A 326 1.08 -2.19 12.72
CA ALA A 326 -0.38 -2.07 12.87
C ALA A 326 -0.77 -1.31 14.16
N ASP A 327 -0.08 -1.59 15.27
CA ASP A 327 -0.28 -0.87 16.54
C ASP A 327 0.17 0.60 16.46
N ALA A 328 1.32 0.86 15.82
CA ALA A 328 1.81 2.22 15.60
C ALA A 328 0.84 3.04 14.71
N LEU A 329 0.31 2.43 13.65
CA LEU A 329 -0.71 3.02 12.78
C LEU A 329 -2.02 3.28 13.53
N ALA A 330 -2.49 2.33 14.34
CA ALA A 330 -3.67 2.53 15.17
C ALA A 330 -3.47 3.71 16.12
N ARG A 331 -2.34 3.78 16.80
CA ARG A 331 -2.02 4.92 17.67
C ARG A 331 -2.01 6.24 16.90
N ALA A 332 -1.32 6.30 15.75
CA ALA A 332 -1.27 7.49 14.91
C ALA A 332 -2.67 7.93 14.47
N PHE A 333 -3.49 7.00 13.99
CA PHE A 333 -4.87 7.24 13.58
C PHE A 333 -5.73 7.85 14.71
N PHE A 334 -5.67 7.30 15.93
CA PHE A 334 -6.43 7.85 17.06
C PHE A 334 -5.88 9.19 17.55
N LEU A 335 -4.56 9.42 17.43
CA LEU A 335 -3.96 10.72 17.72
C LEU A 335 -4.43 11.80 16.72
N GLU A 336 -4.56 11.46 15.44
CA GLU A 336 -5.13 12.36 14.44
C GLU A 336 -6.61 12.68 14.74
N ILE A 337 -7.42 11.68 15.09
CA ILE A 337 -8.80 11.92 15.53
C ILE A 337 -8.82 12.86 16.75
N ALA A 338 -7.99 12.59 17.76
CA ALA A 338 -7.92 13.40 18.97
C ALA A 338 -7.51 14.86 18.67
N ALA A 339 -6.54 15.05 17.77
CA ALA A 339 -6.09 16.38 17.33
C ALA A 339 -7.21 17.13 16.60
N GLY A 340 -7.98 16.44 15.76
CA GLY A 340 -9.16 16.98 15.10
C GLY A 340 -10.26 17.39 16.08
N CYS A 341 -10.59 16.52 17.05
CA CYS A 341 -11.62 16.81 18.05
C CYS A 341 -11.23 18.05 18.91
N LYS A 342 -9.93 18.26 19.19
CA LYS A 342 -9.44 19.47 19.89
C LYS A 342 -9.59 20.73 19.06
N SER A 343 -9.25 20.67 17.78
CA SER A 343 -9.38 21.80 16.86
C SER A 343 -10.82 22.28 16.72
N CYS A 344 -11.79 21.36 16.79
CA CYS A 344 -13.22 21.71 16.80
C CYS A 344 -13.70 22.46 18.05
N ARG A 345 -12.97 22.42 19.17
CA ARG A 345 -13.37 23.07 20.44
C ARG A 345 -12.94 24.52 20.56
N ALA A 346 -11.95 24.94 19.77
CA ALA A 346 -11.28 26.23 19.95
C ALA A 346 -12.12 27.43 19.45
N THR A 347 -13.25 27.21 18.78
CA THR A 347 -14.12 28.30 18.31
C THR A 347 -14.94 28.84 19.49
N PRO A 348 -14.72 30.07 19.97
CA PRO A 348 -15.43 30.60 21.12
C PRO A 348 -16.91 30.73 20.78
N GLN A 349 -17.73 29.86 21.37
CA GLN A 349 -19.19 30.00 21.35
C GLN A 349 -19.59 31.16 22.28
N ASN A 350 -19.42 32.40 21.82
CA ASN A 350 -20.00 33.58 22.47
C ASN A 350 -21.53 33.69 22.22
N LEU A 351 -22.21 32.57 22.00
CA LEU A 351 -23.63 32.52 21.72
C LEU A 351 -24.28 31.52 22.66
N HIS A 352 -25.38 31.97 23.28
CA HIS A 352 -26.16 31.29 24.30
C HIS A 352 -26.36 29.78 24.04
N PRO A 353 -26.46 28.96 25.10
CA PRO A 353 -26.63 27.52 24.98
C PRO A 353 -27.99 27.20 24.35
N ILE A 354 -27.99 26.91 23.05
CA ILE A 354 -29.13 26.31 22.35
C ILE A 354 -29.00 24.78 22.45
N PRO A 355 -29.95 24.04 23.07
CA PRO A 355 -29.79 22.63 23.45
C PRO A 355 -29.65 21.59 22.32
N SER A 356 -29.56 21.98 21.05
CA SER A 356 -29.63 21.04 19.91
C SER A 356 -28.53 21.23 18.85
N GLN A 357 -27.58 22.15 19.04
CA GLN A 357 -26.56 22.38 18.02
C GLN A 357 -25.53 21.25 18.00
N ARG A 358 -25.46 20.60 16.84
CA ARG A 358 -24.40 19.68 16.43
C ARG A 358 -23.03 20.28 16.75
N VAL A 359 -22.03 19.44 16.93
CA VAL A 359 -20.64 19.90 17.01
C VAL A 359 -20.31 20.48 15.64
N ASP A 360 -20.56 21.77 15.47
CA ASP A 360 -20.24 22.50 14.26
C ASP A 360 -18.73 22.79 14.30
N CYS A 361 -17.95 21.75 14.02
CA CYS A 361 -16.61 21.93 13.49
C CYS A 361 -16.80 22.70 12.18
N ALA A 362 -16.72 24.03 12.23
CA ALA A 362 -16.89 24.86 11.05
C ALA A 362 -15.99 24.30 9.93
N PRO A 363 -16.53 24.09 8.72
CA PRO A 363 -15.73 23.59 7.62
C PRO A 363 -14.59 24.58 7.38
N SER A 364 -13.39 24.19 7.81
CA SER A 364 -12.17 24.89 7.40
C SER A 364 -11.94 24.56 5.94
N THR A 365 -11.66 25.56 5.12
CA THR A 365 -11.11 25.30 3.79
C THR A 365 -9.78 24.57 3.94
N ALA A 366 -9.50 23.65 3.03
CA ALA A 366 -8.19 23.01 2.97
C ALA A 366 -7.14 24.08 2.69
N PRO A 367 -5.98 24.06 3.40
CA PRO A 367 -4.91 24.97 3.08
C PRO A 367 -4.44 24.70 1.65
N PRO A 368 -4.06 25.74 0.88
CA PRO A 368 -3.48 25.54 -0.43
C PRO A 368 -2.22 24.68 -0.32
N ILE A 369 -2.00 23.81 -1.31
CA ILE A 369 -0.78 23.00 -1.36
C ILE A 369 0.42 23.96 -1.48
N PRO A 370 1.47 23.79 -0.66
CA PRO A 370 2.68 24.60 -0.76
C PRO A 370 3.20 24.69 -2.20
N ALA A 371 3.47 25.91 -2.66
CA ALA A 371 4.01 26.14 -4.00
C ALA A 371 5.48 25.69 -4.12
N THR A 372 6.23 25.79 -3.01
CA THR A 372 7.60 25.28 -2.91
C THR A 372 7.63 23.77 -2.80
N THR A 373 8.75 23.17 -3.23
CA THR A 373 9.02 21.74 -3.17
C THR A 373 10.20 21.45 -2.24
N VAL A 374 10.26 20.23 -1.71
CA VAL A 374 11.43 19.76 -0.95
C VAL A 374 12.54 19.36 -1.93
N GLY A 375 12.19 18.59 -2.96
CA GLY A 375 13.09 18.31 -4.07
C GLY A 375 13.34 19.53 -4.97
N PRO A 376 14.38 19.49 -5.82
CA PRO A 376 14.63 20.56 -6.79
C PRO A 376 13.41 20.78 -7.69
N ALA A 377 12.96 22.03 -7.83
CA ALA A 377 11.73 22.36 -8.54
C ALA A 377 11.71 21.85 -10.00
N GLU A 378 12.85 21.87 -10.69
CA GLU A 378 13.00 21.33 -12.05
C GLU A 378 12.82 19.79 -12.09
N GLU A 379 13.31 19.09 -11.07
CA GLU A 379 13.12 17.64 -10.96
C GLU A 379 11.66 17.28 -10.70
N ILE A 380 10.97 18.03 -9.85
CA ILE A 380 9.54 17.80 -9.59
C ILE A 380 8.71 18.17 -10.82
N ALA A 381 9.01 19.29 -11.48
CA ALA A 381 8.30 19.74 -12.68
C ALA A 381 8.48 18.80 -13.89
N SER A 382 9.63 18.13 -14.01
CA SER A 382 9.87 17.13 -15.07
C SER A 382 9.16 15.79 -14.84
N ARG A 383 8.46 15.62 -13.71
CA ARG A 383 7.69 14.43 -13.35
C ARG A 383 6.19 14.73 -13.35
N PRO A 384 5.56 14.86 -14.53
CA PRO A 384 4.15 15.16 -14.61
C PRO A 384 3.33 14.08 -13.91
N ILE A 385 2.36 14.50 -13.12
CA ILE A 385 1.36 13.61 -12.54
C ILE A 385 0.02 13.87 -13.19
N CYS A 386 -0.63 12.79 -13.55
CA CYS A 386 -1.96 12.84 -14.11
C CYS A 386 -2.96 12.61 -12.99
N LEU A 387 -4.04 13.39 -12.95
CA LEU A 387 -5.03 13.33 -11.86
C LEU A 387 -6.43 13.01 -12.38
N HIS A 388 -6.68 13.26 -13.67
CA HIS A 388 -7.99 13.09 -14.28
C HIS A 388 -7.90 12.09 -15.42
N ALA A 389 -8.27 10.83 -15.16
CA ALA A 389 -8.38 9.83 -16.21
C ALA A 389 -9.56 10.16 -17.13
N ARG A 390 -9.27 10.28 -18.43
CA ARG A 390 -10.29 10.41 -19.47
C ARG A 390 -10.79 9.03 -19.86
N THR A 391 -9.88 8.17 -20.30
CA THR A 391 -10.14 6.76 -20.59
C THR A 391 -9.37 5.87 -19.64
N VAL A 392 -10.06 4.84 -19.11
CA VAL A 392 -9.45 3.73 -18.38
C VAL A 392 -9.96 2.47 -19.05
N VAL A 393 -9.07 1.75 -19.71
CA VAL A 393 -9.38 0.44 -20.30
C VAL A 393 -8.81 -0.62 -19.36
N ASP A 394 -9.70 -1.24 -18.59
CA ASP A 394 -9.38 -2.28 -17.58
C ASP A 394 -9.89 -3.64 -18.06
N PRO A 395 -9.07 -4.71 -18.04
CA PRO A 395 -9.47 -6.06 -18.46
C PRO A 395 -10.60 -6.66 -17.61
N GLY A 396 -10.84 -6.14 -16.40
CA GLY A 396 -11.95 -6.52 -15.52
C GLY A 396 -13.30 -5.95 -15.96
N GLN A 397 -13.32 -4.96 -16.86
CA GLN A 397 -14.55 -4.34 -17.35
C GLN A 397 -14.71 -4.63 -18.85
N PRO A 398 -15.84 -5.21 -19.31
CA PRO A 398 -16.10 -5.35 -20.74
C PRO A 398 -16.07 -3.98 -21.41
N SER A 399 -15.29 -3.84 -22.47
CA SER A 399 -15.21 -2.61 -23.26
C SER A 399 -15.26 -2.93 -24.74
N THR A 400 -16.05 -2.15 -25.49
CA THR A 400 -16.07 -2.15 -26.95
C THR A 400 -14.87 -1.44 -27.57
N ASP A 401 -14.03 -0.83 -26.73
CA ASP A 401 -12.86 -0.06 -27.14
C ASP A 401 -11.62 -0.93 -27.31
N VAL A 402 -11.78 -2.26 -27.25
CA VAL A 402 -10.69 -3.24 -27.41
C VAL A 402 -10.97 -4.13 -28.61
N GLU A 403 -10.03 -4.17 -29.54
CA GLU A 403 -10.05 -5.10 -30.68
C GLU A 403 -8.81 -5.99 -30.65
N LEU A 404 -9.03 -7.30 -30.83
CA LEU A 404 -8.01 -8.32 -30.71
C LEU A 404 -7.72 -8.91 -32.10
N THR A 405 -6.46 -8.90 -32.52
CA THR A 405 -5.98 -9.52 -33.77
C THR A 405 -4.86 -10.51 -33.46
N GLY A 406 -4.97 -11.73 -33.96
CA GLY A 406 -4.02 -12.81 -33.65
C GLY A 406 -4.43 -13.60 -32.41
N ASP A 407 -3.49 -13.87 -31.50
CA ASP A 407 -3.70 -14.77 -30.34
C ASP A 407 -3.96 -14.05 -29.01
N TRP A 408 -4.18 -12.73 -29.05
CA TRP A 408 -4.55 -11.97 -27.86
C TRP A 408 -5.83 -12.53 -27.25
N ARG A 409 -5.78 -12.81 -25.94
CA ARG A 409 -6.92 -13.33 -25.19
C ARG A 409 -7.01 -12.65 -23.84
N LEU A 410 -8.25 -12.46 -23.37
CA LEU A 410 -8.49 -12.00 -22.02
C LEU A 410 -8.20 -13.15 -21.04
N ASN A 411 -7.14 -13.00 -20.25
CA ASN A 411 -6.85 -13.84 -19.11
C ASN A 411 -7.55 -13.21 -17.89
N LYS A 412 -8.61 -13.86 -17.38
CA LYS A 412 -9.39 -13.38 -16.23
C LYS A 412 -8.78 -13.73 -14.87
N GLY A 413 -7.58 -14.30 -14.84
CA GLY A 413 -6.93 -14.69 -13.60
C GLY A 413 -7.69 -15.81 -12.86
N SER A 414 -7.75 -17.00 -13.43
CA SER A 414 -8.32 -18.17 -12.73
C SER A 414 -7.41 -19.39 -12.71
N THR A 415 -6.24 -19.34 -13.37
CA THR A 415 -5.33 -20.49 -13.47
C THR A 415 -4.10 -20.33 -12.57
N PRO A 416 -3.82 -21.28 -11.66
CA PRO A 416 -2.76 -21.16 -10.64
C PRO A 416 -1.32 -21.08 -11.17
N ARG A 417 -1.06 -21.48 -12.43
CA ARG A 417 0.31 -21.73 -12.94
C ARG A 417 1.03 -20.52 -13.52
N ASP A 418 0.27 -19.50 -13.90
CA ASP A 418 0.78 -18.30 -14.52
C ASP A 418 0.47 -17.19 -13.52
N ASP A 419 1.47 -16.56 -12.90
CA ASP A 419 1.31 -15.43 -11.97
C ASP A 419 0.26 -15.60 -10.83
N GLN A 420 0.07 -16.85 -10.35
CA GLN A 420 -1.01 -17.27 -9.43
C GLN A 420 -2.43 -16.93 -9.93
N GLY A 421 -2.62 -16.58 -11.20
CA GLY A 421 -3.92 -16.22 -11.75
C GLY A 421 -4.57 -15.05 -11.02
N ARG A 422 -3.85 -14.10 -10.41
CA ARG A 422 -4.51 -13.11 -9.54
C ARG A 422 -4.93 -11.81 -10.24
N ARG A 423 -4.48 -11.56 -11.47
CA ARG A 423 -4.74 -10.29 -12.16
C ARG A 423 -5.25 -10.53 -13.57
N SER A 424 -6.41 -9.94 -13.86
CA SER A 424 -6.94 -9.87 -15.21
C SER A 424 -5.98 -9.11 -16.12
N GLY A 425 -5.90 -9.52 -17.39
CA GLY A 425 -5.08 -8.87 -18.41
C GLY A 425 -5.26 -9.49 -19.78
N TRP A 426 -4.91 -8.77 -20.82
CA TRP A 426 -4.81 -9.32 -22.17
C TRP A 426 -3.45 -9.96 -22.35
N LEU A 427 -3.43 -11.20 -22.82
CA LEU A 427 -2.22 -11.99 -22.96
C LEU A 427 -2.07 -12.48 -24.40
N SER A 428 -0.86 -12.40 -24.93
CA SER A 428 -0.46 -12.98 -26.21
C SER A 428 0.84 -13.78 -26.02
N ASP A 429 0.94 -14.92 -26.70
CA ASP A 429 2.15 -15.75 -26.77
C ASP A 429 2.76 -15.76 -28.20
N LYS A 430 2.05 -15.26 -29.21
CA LYS A 430 2.47 -15.32 -30.61
C LYS A 430 3.03 -13.96 -31.08
N PRO A 431 4.30 -13.92 -31.56
CA PRO A 431 4.84 -12.73 -32.22
C PRO A 431 3.99 -12.29 -33.41
N GLY A 432 3.87 -10.97 -33.59
CA GLY A 432 3.03 -10.34 -34.62
C GLY A 432 1.54 -10.22 -34.26
N SER A 433 1.10 -10.74 -33.11
CA SER A 433 -0.26 -10.49 -32.62
C SER A 433 -0.42 -9.03 -32.19
N LEU A 434 -1.57 -8.44 -32.52
CA LEU A 434 -1.86 -7.02 -32.31
C LEU A 434 -3.13 -6.84 -31.46
N ILE A 435 -3.09 -5.95 -30.48
CA ILE A 435 -4.27 -5.51 -29.74
C ILE A 435 -4.42 -3.99 -29.93
N ARG A 436 -5.64 -3.55 -30.24
CA ARG A 436 -6.00 -2.14 -30.39
C ARG A 436 -6.87 -1.69 -29.22
N PHE A 437 -6.54 -0.53 -28.68
CA PHE A 437 -7.32 0.19 -27.69
C PHE A 437 -7.76 1.54 -28.27
N ARG A 438 -9.00 1.94 -28.05
CA ARG A 438 -9.46 3.30 -28.34
C ARG A 438 -9.50 4.13 -27.06
N VAL A 439 -8.80 5.26 -27.07
CA VAL A 439 -8.70 6.16 -25.91
C VAL A 439 -9.07 7.60 -26.30
N ASP A 440 -9.55 8.38 -25.33
CA ASP A 440 -9.71 9.82 -25.52
C ASP A 440 -8.33 10.46 -25.65
N ALA A 441 -8.09 11.03 -26.82
CA ALA A 441 -6.86 11.66 -27.25
C ALA A 441 -6.71 13.11 -26.80
N ALA A 442 -7.72 13.75 -26.20
CA ALA A 442 -7.68 15.19 -25.91
C ALA A 442 -6.78 15.51 -24.70
N GLY A 443 -5.63 16.17 -24.92
CA GLY A 443 -4.76 16.72 -23.87
C GLY A 443 -3.97 15.70 -23.04
N ALA A 444 -4.21 14.41 -23.25
CA ALA A 444 -3.83 13.34 -22.35
C ALA A 444 -2.39 12.84 -22.50
N GLN A 445 -1.78 12.45 -21.39
CA GLN A 445 -0.69 11.47 -21.39
C GLN A 445 -1.27 10.07 -21.49
N LEU A 446 -0.55 9.20 -22.19
CA LEU A 446 -0.90 7.79 -22.36
C LEU A 446 0.05 6.93 -21.53
N SER A 447 -0.53 6.01 -20.77
CA SER A 447 0.21 5.03 -19.99
C SER A 447 -0.32 3.63 -20.26
N ILE A 448 0.60 2.68 -20.41
CA ILE A 448 0.29 1.27 -20.64
C ILE A 448 0.84 0.49 -19.46
N THR A 449 -0.03 -0.12 -18.67
CA THR A 449 0.40 -1.01 -17.59
C THR A 449 0.57 -2.42 -18.15
N TYR A 450 1.71 -3.04 -17.93
CA TYR A 450 2.05 -4.39 -18.40
C TYR A 450 2.74 -5.20 -17.30
N LEU A 451 2.80 -6.52 -17.44
CA LEU A 451 3.54 -7.38 -16.50
C LEU A 451 4.96 -7.63 -17.02
N ALA A 452 5.98 -7.04 -16.39
CA ALA A 452 7.36 -7.07 -16.89
C ALA A 452 8.13 -8.37 -16.66
N SER A 453 7.48 -9.39 -16.10
CA SER A 453 8.11 -10.69 -16.02
C SER A 453 7.10 -11.83 -15.98
N PHE A 454 7.29 -12.74 -16.91
CA PHE A 454 6.77 -14.09 -16.93
C PHE A 454 7.97 -15.01 -17.09
N ALA A 455 7.81 -16.28 -16.73
CA ALA A 455 8.58 -17.30 -17.43
C ALA A 455 8.25 -17.12 -18.92
N ASN A 456 9.19 -16.55 -19.66
CA ASN A 456 9.05 -16.23 -21.06
C ASN A 456 8.32 -14.90 -21.42
N PHE A 457 8.55 -13.82 -20.66
CA PHE A 457 8.18 -12.47 -21.14
C PHE A 457 9.01 -12.04 -22.37
N GLY A 458 8.32 -11.69 -23.45
CA GLY A 458 8.91 -11.17 -24.70
C GLY A 458 8.80 -9.65 -24.80
N PRO A 459 9.60 -9.01 -25.66
CA PRO A 459 9.46 -7.58 -25.91
C PRO A 459 8.12 -7.30 -26.61
N PHE A 460 7.62 -6.09 -26.42
CA PHE A 460 6.47 -5.60 -27.18
C PHE A 460 6.73 -4.17 -27.63
N ARG A 461 6.03 -3.79 -28.69
CA ARG A 461 6.05 -2.40 -29.17
C ARG A 461 4.64 -1.86 -29.07
N ALA A 462 4.52 -0.62 -28.62
CA ALA A 462 3.26 0.09 -28.57
C ALA A 462 3.32 1.33 -29.46
N TRP A 463 2.22 1.62 -30.15
CA TRP A 463 2.07 2.80 -31.00
C TRP A 463 0.86 3.61 -30.56
N ALA A 464 1.03 4.92 -30.58
CA ALA A 464 -0.07 5.84 -30.72
C ALA A 464 -0.26 6.11 -32.22
N GLY A 465 -1.43 5.73 -32.77
CA GLY A 465 -1.70 5.70 -34.20
C GLY A 465 -1.39 4.36 -34.88
N GLU A 466 -1.82 4.23 -36.13
CA GLU A 466 -1.72 2.98 -36.90
C GLU A 466 -0.25 2.52 -37.00
N PRO A 467 0.08 1.25 -36.73
CA PRO A 467 1.44 0.75 -36.79
C PRO A 467 2.09 1.04 -38.14
N HIS A 468 3.35 1.48 -38.12
CA HIS A 468 4.15 1.84 -39.31
C HIS A 468 3.62 3.01 -40.16
N SER A 469 2.53 3.67 -39.76
CA SER A 469 2.05 4.85 -40.47
C SER A 469 2.98 6.06 -40.26
N PRO A 470 3.16 6.94 -41.26
CA PRO A 470 3.88 8.19 -41.09
C PRO A 470 3.29 9.04 -39.96
N GLY A 471 4.06 9.24 -38.89
CA GLY A 471 3.64 10.04 -37.74
C GLY A 471 2.96 9.28 -36.61
N ALA A 472 2.96 7.94 -36.64
CA ALA A 472 2.79 7.15 -35.43
C ALA A 472 3.96 7.39 -34.48
N VAL A 473 3.69 7.43 -33.18
CA VAL A 473 4.73 7.49 -32.15
C VAL A 473 4.79 6.13 -31.50
N SER A 474 5.99 5.56 -31.35
CA SER A 474 6.15 4.25 -30.75
C SER A 474 6.98 4.29 -29.47
N VAL A 475 6.72 3.33 -28.60
CA VAL A 475 7.58 2.97 -27.47
C VAL A 475 7.86 1.47 -27.57
N GLU A 476 9.12 1.11 -27.46
CA GLU A 476 9.55 -0.28 -27.38
C GLU A 476 9.80 -0.62 -25.92
N VAL A 477 9.21 -1.74 -25.47
CA VAL A 477 9.39 -2.26 -24.13
C VAL A 477 10.19 -3.53 -24.24
N ASP A 478 11.42 -3.48 -23.74
CA ASP A 478 12.30 -4.63 -23.71
C ASP A 478 11.73 -5.71 -22.77
N GLY A 479 11.71 -6.94 -23.26
CA GLY A 479 11.26 -8.13 -22.54
C GLY A 479 12.26 -8.64 -21.50
N ARG A 480 13.36 -7.91 -21.22
CA ARG A 480 14.40 -8.36 -20.28
C ARG A 480 13.80 -8.81 -18.96
N ARG A 481 14.24 -9.99 -18.52
CA ARG A 481 13.81 -10.61 -17.25
C ARG A 481 14.14 -9.70 -16.08
N ASP A 482 13.12 -9.00 -15.59
CA ASP A 482 13.06 -8.70 -14.17
C ASP A 482 12.89 -10.00 -13.39
N ARG A 483 13.57 -10.13 -12.24
CA ARG A 483 13.51 -11.35 -11.42
C ARG A 483 12.10 -11.68 -10.90
N PHE A 484 11.15 -10.75 -11.02
CA PHE A 484 9.80 -10.85 -10.47
C PHE A 484 8.75 -10.30 -11.42
N SER A 485 7.58 -10.94 -11.44
CA SER A 485 6.41 -10.57 -12.25
C SER A 485 5.77 -9.30 -11.69
N LEU A 486 6.39 -8.14 -11.93
CA LEU A 486 5.92 -6.86 -11.42
C LEU A 486 5.19 -6.08 -12.52
N PRO A 487 4.02 -5.51 -12.22
CA PRO A 487 3.41 -4.53 -13.08
C PRO A 487 4.37 -3.35 -13.28
N ARG A 488 4.54 -2.94 -14.52
CA ARG A 488 5.32 -1.76 -14.94
C ARG A 488 4.45 -0.91 -15.85
N VAL A 489 4.89 0.30 -16.10
CA VAL A 489 4.21 1.23 -16.99
C VAL A 489 5.14 1.71 -18.08
N ALA A 490 4.69 1.61 -19.32
CA ALA A 490 5.35 2.21 -20.46
C ALA A 490 4.74 3.59 -20.73
N ARG A 491 5.62 4.54 -21.09
CA ARG A 491 5.25 5.92 -21.42
C ARG A 491 5.80 6.29 -22.78
N PHE A 492 5.05 7.11 -23.49
CA PHE A 492 5.52 7.72 -24.73
C PHE A 492 6.42 8.93 -24.40
N PRO A 493 7.55 9.10 -25.12
CA PRO A 493 8.60 10.05 -24.74
C PRO A 493 8.21 11.52 -24.96
N SER A 494 7.31 11.81 -25.90
CA SER A 494 6.93 13.19 -26.27
C SER A 494 5.42 13.38 -26.20
N LYS A 495 4.95 14.25 -25.29
CA LYS A 495 3.53 14.61 -25.16
C LYS A 495 2.99 15.22 -26.45
N SER A 496 3.73 16.14 -27.08
CA SER A 496 3.26 16.86 -28.27
C SER A 496 3.15 15.95 -29.50
N GLU A 497 4.10 15.03 -29.69
CA GLU A 497 4.06 14.04 -30.77
C GLU A 497 2.98 13.00 -30.53
N LEU A 498 2.87 12.48 -29.30
CA LEU A 498 1.81 11.55 -28.88
C LEU A 498 0.43 12.13 -29.20
N MET A 499 0.20 13.38 -28.77
CA MET A 499 -1.04 14.09 -28.99
C MET A 499 -1.38 14.27 -30.48
N ARG A 500 -0.39 14.57 -31.32
CA ARG A 500 -0.57 14.70 -32.76
C ARG A 500 -0.92 13.35 -33.39
N ALA A 501 -0.27 12.27 -32.94
CA ALA A 501 -0.53 10.91 -33.43
C ALA A 501 -1.94 10.43 -33.06
N LEU A 502 -2.32 10.54 -31.77
CA LEU A 502 -3.65 10.13 -31.30
C LEU A 502 -4.78 10.92 -31.97
N ARG A 503 -4.63 12.24 -32.18
CA ARG A 503 -5.65 13.03 -32.89
C ARG A 503 -5.86 12.57 -34.32
N ARG A 504 -4.79 12.20 -35.04
CA ARG A 504 -4.88 11.72 -36.42
C ARG A 504 -5.53 10.33 -36.51
N SER A 505 -5.29 9.48 -35.52
CA SER A 505 -5.83 8.11 -35.49
C SER A 505 -7.20 7.99 -34.83
N GLY A 506 -7.82 9.09 -34.38
CA GLY A 506 -9.07 9.04 -33.63
C GLY A 506 -8.92 8.38 -32.25
N GLY A 507 -7.72 8.43 -31.66
CA GLY A 507 -7.44 7.87 -30.34
C GLY A 507 -7.02 6.40 -30.34
N ASP A 508 -6.66 5.83 -31.48
CA ASP A 508 -6.24 4.43 -31.53
C ASP A 508 -4.80 4.25 -31.00
N VAL A 509 -4.64 3.26 -30.11
CA VAL A 509 -3.39 2.80 -29.51
C VAL A 509 -3.24 1.32 -29.84
N PHE A 510 -2.10 0.93 -30.38
CA PHE A 510 -1.82 -0.43 -30.78
C PHE A 510 -0.69 -1.01 -29.93
N ILE A 511 -0.77 -2.29 -29.60
CA ILE A 511 0.31 -3.03 -28.95
C ILE A 511 0.55 -4.31 -29.74
N GLU A 512 1.76 -4.49 -30.23
CA GLU A 512 2.22 -5.67 -30.96
C GLU A 512 3.14 -6.46 -30.06
N ASN A 513 2.89 -7.76 -29.98
CA ASN A 513 3.86 -8.71 -29.44
C ASN A 513 5.03 -8.83 -30.43
N ALA A 514 6.17 -8.21 -30.12
CA ALA A 514 7.31 -8.18 -31.04
C ALA A 514 8.04 -9.52 -31.10
N GLY A 515 7.90 -10.35 -30.06
CA GLY A 515 8.62 -11.62 -29.91
C GLY A 515 10.14 -11.43 -29.70
N ALA A 516 10.79 -12.42 -29.08
CA ALA A 516 12.24 -12.51 -29.08
C ALA A 516 12.70 -13.43 -30.22
N THR A 517 13.80 -13.09 -30.89
CA THR A 517 14.36 -13.85 -32.01
C THR A 517 14.68 -15.31 -31.67
N ASP A 518 15.07 -15.58 -30.41
CA ASP A 518 15.46 -16.92 -29.94
C ASP A 518 14.87 -17.26 -28.56
N GLY A 519 13.63 -16.85 -28.26
CA GLY A 519 13.11 -17.14 -26.93
C GLY A 519 11.72 -16.60 -26.60
N PRO A 520 11.52 -16.22 -25.33
CA PRO A 520 10.28 -15.70 -24.78
C PRO A 520 9.42 -14.80 -25.68
N SER A 521 8.13 -15.12 -25.83
CA SER A 521 7.19 -14.32 -26.63
C SER A 521 5.91 -13.96 -25.87
N ARG A 522 5.82 -14.18 -24.56
CA ARG A 522 4.60 -13.86 -23.80
C ARG A 522 4.56 -12.38 -23.45
N VAL A 523 3.45 -11.71 -23.76
CA VAL A 523 3.18 -10.33 -23.34
C VAL A 523 1.85 -10.30 -22.60
N LYS A 524 1.79 -9.58 -21.47
CA LYS A 524 0.53 -9.36 -20.73
C LYS A 524 0.33 -7.88 -20.44
N ILE A 525 -0.76 -7.33 -20.99
CA ILE A 525 -1.20 -5.95 -20.79
C ILE A 525 -2.29 -5.94 -19.72
N LEU A 526 -2.10 -5.10 -18.71
CA LEU A 526 -2.97 -5.00 -17.54
C LEU A 526 -3.93 -3.83 -17.63
N GLY A 527 -3.67 -2.85 -18.49
CA GLY A 527 -4.55 -1.70 -18.67
C GLY A 527 -3.92 -0.61 -19.52
N VAL A 528 -4.78 0.23 -20.10
CA VAL A 528 -4.39 1.43 -20.83
C VAL A 528 -5.15 2.63 -20.25
N VAL A 529 -4.43 3.69 -19.90
CA VAL A 529 -5.02 4.90 -19.31
C VAL A 529 -4.57 6.12 -20.10
N SER A 530 -5.55 6.93 -20.52
CA SER A 530 -5.31 8.31 -20.97
C SER A 530 -5.78 9.29 -19.89
N ALA A 531 -4.93 10.24 -19.53
CA ALA A 531 -5.22 11.16 -18.43
C ALA A 531 -4.64 12.56 -18.63
N ASP A 532 -5.31 13.57 -18.09
CA ASP A 532 -4.80 14.94 -18.04
C ASP A 532 -3.75 15.07 -16.93
N CYS A 533 -2.63 15.71 -17.27
CA CYS A 533 -1.48 15.84 -16.39
C CYS A 533 -1.11 17.31 -16.22
N HIS A 534 -0.72 17.62 -14.99
CA HIS A 534 -0.38 18.95 -14.51
C HIS A 534 1.11 19.07 -14.25
#